data_AF-A0A1F6K7L8-F1
#
_entry.id   AF-A0A1F6K7L8-F1
#
_cell.length_a   1.000
_cell.length_b   1.000
_cell.length_c   1.000
_cell.angle_alpha   90.00
_cell.angle_beta   90.00
_cell.angle_gamma   90.00
#
_symmetry.space_group_name_H-M   'P 1'
#
loop_
_entity.id
_entity.type
_entity.pdbx_description
1 polymer ?
#
loop_
_entity_poly.entity_id
_entity_poly.type
_entity_poly.pdbx_seq_one_letter_code
_entity_poly.pdbx_strand_id
1 'polypeptide(L)'
;MVEIICYCLMPNHFHFLIRQLKSNGASIFISHLTNSYTKYFNTKYIRIGPLLQGTFKALIVESDEQFIHLSRYIHLNPIVSGLVKDLSQYPWSSYHEYMQGKGMICSVNEILNLFPSVDEYKEFIEDQIDYGTTLEIIKHQALDEL
;
A
#
# COMPACT_ATOMS: atom_id res chain seq x y z
N MET A 1 -12.57 -14.17 -1.03
CA MET A 1 -11.30 -14.74 -1.55
C MET A 1 -10.16 -14.16 -0.74
N VAL A 2 -10.10 -12.83 -0.69
CA VAL A 2 -9.32 -12.06 0.27
C VAL A 2 -10.21 -10.99 0.86
N GLU A 3 -9.70 -10.32 1.86
CA GLU A 3 -10.18 -9.05 2.38
C GLU A 3 -9.03 -8.05 2.34
N ILE A 4 -9.31 -6.81 1.94
CA ILE A 4 -8.31 -5.76 1.85
C ILE A 4 -8.29 -5.03 3.18
N ILE A 5 -7.11 -4.93 3.77
CA ILE A 5 -6.91 -4.22 5.04
C ILE A 5 -6.35 -2.84 4.73
N CYS A 6 -5.30 -2.76 3.92
CA CYS A 6 -4.68 -1.51 3.52
C CYS A 6 -4.17 -1.60 2.07
N TYR A 7 -4.16 -0.49 1.35
CA TYR A 7 -3.54 -0.41 0.03
C TYR A 7 -2.96 0.98 -0.26
N CYS A 8 -1.97 1.00 -1.16
CA CYS A 8 -1.49 2.21 -1.81
C CYS A 8 -1.12 1.90 -3.26
N LEU A 9 -1.75 2.58 -4.21
CA LEU A 9 -1.48 2.44 -5.63
C LEU A 9 -0.54 3.59 -6.05
N MET A 10 0.66 3.26 -6.51
CA MET A 10 1.69 4.20 -6.94
C MET A 10 1.76 4.24 -8.48
N PRO A 11 2.36 5.27 -9.09
CA PRO A 11 2.48 5.34 -10.55
C PRO A 11 3.23 4.16 -11.17
N ASN A 12 4.18 3.57 -10.45
CA ASN A 12 5.07 2.51 -10.93
C ASN A 12 4.90 1.15 -10.21
N HIS A 13 4.17 1.08 -9.10
CA HIS A 13 3.92 -0.17 -8.35
C HIS A 13 2.70 -0.03 -7.43
N PHE A 14 2.35 -1.06 -6.67
CA PHE A 14 1.30 -0.98 -5.66
C PHE A 14 1.65 -1.85 -4.46
N HIS A 15 1.11 -1.50 -3.30
CA HIS A 15 1.21 -2.29 -2.08
C HIS A 15 -0.17 -2.65 -1.56
N PHE A 16 -0.30 -3.86 -1.04
CA PHE A 16 -1.51 -4.37 -0.42
C PHE A 16 -1.17 -5.10 0.87
N LEU A 17 -1.97 -4.87 1.91
CA LEU A 17 -2.08 -5.70 3.09
C LEU A 17 -3.45 -6.39 3.02
N ILE A 18 -3.45 -7.72 2.95
CA ILE A 18 -4.66 -8.52 2.73
C ILE A 18 -4.74 -9.69 3.70
N ARG A 19 -5.97 -10.01 4.11
CA ARG A 19 -6.28 -11.26 4.82
C ARG A 19 -6.75 -12.30 3.82
N GLN A 20 -6.08 -13.44 3.78
CA GLN A 20 -6.47 -14.56 2.93
C GLN A 20 -7.62 -15.35 3.58
N LEU A 21 -8.79 -15.39 2.92
CA LEU A 21 -10.00 -16.06 3.44
C LEU A 21 -10.19 -17.48 2.87
N LYS A 22 -9.50 -17.81 1.78
CA LYS A 22 -9.53 -19.11 1.11
C LYS A 22 -8.12 -19.50 0.69
N SER A 23 -7.85 -20.79 0.60
CA SER A 23 -6.56 -21.28 0.06
C SER A 23 -6.24 -20.59 -1.29
N ASN A 24 -5.01 -20.13 -1.43
CA ASN A 24 -4.49 -19.38 -2.59
C ASN A 24 -5.24 -18.07 -2.93
N GLY A 25 -6.08 -17.56 -2.03
CA GLY A 25 -6.88 -16.37 -2.26
C GLY A 25 -6.06 -15.14 -2.64
N ALA A 26 -4.91 -14.93 -2.01
CA ALA A 26 -4.00 -13.81 -2.30
C ALA A 26 -3.48 -13.87 -3.75
N SER A 27 -2.96 -15.02 -4.15
CA SER A 27 -2.40 -15.23 -5.50
C SER A 27 -3.46 -15.06 -6.58
N ILE A 28 -4.67 -15.59 -6.36
CA ILE A 28 -5.78 -15.46 -7.32
C ILE A 28 -6.24 -13.99 -7.39
N PHE A 29 -6.34 -13.31 -6.25
CA PHE A 29 -6.70 -11.88 -6.19
C PHE A 29 -5.75 -11.03 -7.03
N ILE A 30 -4.44 -11.12 -6.77
CA ILE A 30 -3.44 -10.33 -7.48
C ILE A 30 -3.43 -10.69 -8.96
N SER A 31 -3.48 -11.98 -9.32
CA SER A 31 -3.53 -12.42 -10.72
C SER A 31 -4.73 -11.82 -11.48
N HIS A 32 -5.91 -11.83 -10.88
CA HIS A 32 -7.10 -11.23 -11.51
C HIS A 32 -6.97 -9.71 -11.63
N LEU A 33 -6.46 -9.04 -10.60
CA LEU A 33 -6.25 -7.59 -10.60
C LEU A 33 -5.27 -7.18 -11.71
N THR A 34 -4.11 -7.82 -11.79
CA THR A 34 -3.06 -7.46 -12.74
C THR A 34 -3.46 -7.78 -14.19
N ASN A 35 -4.10 -8.93 -14.41
CA ASN A 35 -4.56 -9.33 -15.74
C ASN A 35 -5.69 -8.44 -16.25
N SER A 36 -6.67 -8.12 -15.41
CA SER A 36 -7.79 -7.24 -15.79
C SER A 36 -7.30 -5.83 -16.09
N TYR A 37 -6.42 -5.28 -15.26
CA TYR A 37 -5.86 -3.95 -15.48
C TYR A 37 -4.96 -3.88 -16.72
N THR A 38 -4.09 -4.87 -16.93
CA THR A 38 -3.24 -4.95 -18.13
C THR A 38 -4.08 -5.00 -19.39
N LYS A 39 -5.13 -5.83 -19.41
CA LYS A 39 -6.06 -5.91 -20.55
C LYS A 39 -6.75 -4.56 -20.80
N TYR A 40 -7.32 -3.96 -19.77
CA TYR A 40 -7.95 -2.64 -19.86
C TYR A 40 -7.01 -1.59 -20.44
N PHE A 41 -5.81 -1.46 -19.88
CA PHE A 41 -4.83 -0.46 -20.28
C PHE A 41 -4.38 -0.66 -21.73
N ASN A 42 -4.05 -1.91 -22.11
CA ASN A 42 -3.64 -2.23 -23.46
C ASN A 42 -4.75 -1.95 -24.49
N THR A 43 -6.01 -2.27 -24.16
CA THR A 43 -7.15 -1.94 -25.02
C THR A 43 -7.36 -0.44 -25.13
N LYS A 44 -7.30 0.31 -24.01
CA LYS A 44 -7.53 1.76 -23.99
C LYS A 44 -6.47 2.55 -24.75
N TYR A 45 -5.21 2.14 -24.62
CA TYR A 45 -4.06 2.87 -25.19
C TYR A 45 -3.46 2.19 -26.42
N ILE A 46 -4.15 1.19 -26.99
CA ILE A 46 -3.74 0.46 -28.20
C ILE A 46 -2.29 -0.05 -28.06
N ARG A 47 -1.99 -0.64 -26.91
CA ARG A 47 -0.69 -1.24 -26.59
C ARG A 47 -0.73 -2.75 -26.73
N ILE A 48 0.44 -3.33 -26.99
CA ILE A 48 0.66 -4.77 -27.00
C ILE A 48 1.76 -5.09 -25.99
N GLY A 49 1.69 -6.28 -25.40
CA GLY A 49 2.71 -6.79 -24.48
C GLY A 49 2.42 -6.56 -23.00
N PRO A 50 3.36 -6.92 -22.11
CA PRO A 50 3.19 -6.81 -20.67
C PRO A 50 3.14 -5.36 -20.20
N LEU A 51 2.27 -5.06 -19.23
CA LEU A 51 2.21 -3.75 -18.58
C LEU A 51 3.04 -3.71 -17.30
N LEU A 52 2.96 -4.76 -16.49
CA LEU A 52 3.65 -4.89 -15.21
C LEU A 52 4.91 -5.75 -15.37
N GLN A 53 5.95 -5.40 -14.61
CA GLN A 53 7.23 -6.12 -14.64
C GLN A 53 7.33 -7.09 -13.46
N GLY A 54 7.66 -8.35 -13.78
CA GLY A 54 7.92 -9.38 -12.78
C GLY A 54 6.67 -9.95 -12.10
N THR A 55 6.90 -10.87 -11.16
CA THR A 55 5.85 -11.46 -10.31
C THR A 55 5.65 -10.62 -9.05
N PHE A 56 4.45 -10.67 -8.47
CA PHE A 56 4.23 -10.08 -7.16
C PHE A 56 5.11 -10.77 -6.11
N LYS A 57 5.51 -10.01 -5.09
CA LYS A 57 6.18 -10.52 -3.89
C LYS A 57 5.15 -10.54 -2.75
N ALA A 58 5.26 -11.53 -1.88
CA ALA A 58 4.40 -11.65 -0.71
C ALA A 58 5.23 -12.08 0.50
N LEU A 59 4.87 -11.54 1.66
CA LEU A 59 5.41 -11.88 2.96
C LEU A 59 4.24 -12.15 3.89
N ILE A 60 4.39 -13.17 4.75
CA ILE A 60 3.40 -13.47 5.79
C ILE A 60 3.62 -12.50 6.95
N VAL A 61 2.52 -12.01 7.51
CA VAL A 61 2.54 -11.20 8.73
C VAL A 61 2.37 -12.12 9.92
N GLU A 62 3.34 -12.10 10.83
CA GLU A 62 3.45 -13.05 11.94
C GLU A 62 3.18 -12.40 13.32
N SER A 63 3.15 -11.07 13.40
CA SER A 63 2.88 -10.34 14.65
C SER A 63 2.04 -9.08 14.44
N ASP A 64 1.37 -8.65 15.51
CA ASP A 64 0.58 -7.40 15.52
C ASP A 64 1.47 -6.17 15.31
N GLU A 65 2.70 -6.19 15.84
CA GLU A 65 3.69 -5.13 15.61
C GLU A 65 4.02 -5.02 14.11
N GLN A 66 4.35 -6.13 13.45
CA GLN A 66 4.59 -6.14 12.01
C GLN A 66 3.35 -5.67 11.24
N PHE A 67 2.16 -6.05 11.69
CA PHE A 67 0.90 -5.71 11.07
C PHE A 67 0.64 -4.20 11.05
N ILE A 68 0.78 -3.51 12.21
CA ILE A 68 0.60 -2.06 12.28
C ILE A 68 1.69 -1.30 11.52
N HIS A 69 2.95 -1.76 11.62
CA HIS A 69 4.07 -1.12 10.92
C HIS A 69 3.99 -1.28 9.40
N LEU A 70 3.47 -2.40 8.90
CA LEU A 70 3.20 -2.57 7.46
C LEU A 70 2.14 -1.59 6.98
N SER A 71 1.09 -1.36 7.77
CA SER A 71 0.09 -0.35 7.40
C SER A 71 0.69 1.06 7.32
N ARG A 72 1.48 1.45 8.32
CA ARG A 72 2.23 2.72 8.32
C ARG A 72 3.11 2.82 7.08
N TYR A 73 3.90 1.78 6.79
CA TYR A 73 4.74 1.73 5.60
C TYR A 73 3.93 1.95 4.31
N ILE A 74 2.83 1.21 4.13
CA ILE A 74 1.98 1.32 2.93
C ILE A 74 1.42 2.73 2.78
N HIS A 75 0.90 3.34 3.85
CA HIS A 75 0.35 4.69 3.80
C HIS A 75 1.41 5.77 3.60
N LEU A 76 2.63 5.60 4.12
CA LEU A 76 3.71 6.58 3.97
C LEU A 76 4.36 6.61 2.58
N ASN A 77 4.16 5.57 1.75
CA ASN A 77 4.81 5.46 0.43
C ASN A 77 4.68 6.73 -0.45
N PRO A 78 3.51 7.39 -0.56
CA PRO A 78 3.35 8.62 -1.34
C PRO A 78 4.21 9.79 -0.85
N ILE A 79 4.38 9.95 0.46
CA ILE A 79 5.25 11.00 1.02
C ILE A 79 6.71 10.63 0.82
N VAL A 80 7.09 9.39 1.17
CA VAL A 80 8.48 8.93 1.12
C VAL A 80 9.03 8.99 -0.31
N SER A 81 8.20 8.71 -1.32
CA SER A 81 8.56 8.83 -2.75
C SER A 81 8.44 10.25 -3.32
N GLY A 82 8.07 11.24 -2.50
CA GLY A 82 7.97 12.65 -2.90
C GLY A 82 6.77 12.99 -3.78
N LEU A 83 5.75 12.13 -3.88
CA LEU A 83 4.54 12.41 -4.69
C LEU A 83 3.65 13.48 -4.07
N VAL A 84 3.59 13.54 -2.75
CA VAL A 84 2.81 14.52 -1.98
C VAL A 84 3.57 14.93 -0.73
N LYS A 85 3.21 16.09 -0.16
CA LYS A 85 3.72 16.52 1.16
C LYS A 85 2.76 16.20 2.31
N ASP A 86 1.53 15.83 1.97
CA ASP A 86 0.46 15.52 2.90
C ASP A 86 -0.31 14.30 2.35
N LEU A 87 -0.48 13.27 3.18
CA LEU A 87 -1.18 12.04 2.81
C LEU A 87 -2.64 12.28 2.43
N SER A 88 -3.26 13.34 2.95
CA SER A 88 -4.63 13.74 2.58
C SER A 88 -4.75 14.14 1.10
N GLN A 89 -3.62 14.47 0.45
CA GLN A 89 -3.61 14.86 -0.96
C GLN A 89 -3.45 13.67 -1.92
N TYR A 90 -3.25 12.45 -1.40
CA TYR A 90 -3.05 11.26 -2.22
C TYR A 90 -4.29 10.35 -2.25
N PRO A 91 -5.17 10.49 -3.26
CA PRO A 91 -6.45 9.78 -3.29
C PRO A 91 -6.31 8.29 -3.62
N TRP A 92 -5.16 7.84 -4.11
CA TRP A 92 -4.94 6.46 -4.56
C TRP A 92 -4.41 5.54 -3.46
N SER A 93 -4.80 5.80 -2.21
CA SER A 93 -4.48 4.97 -1.05
C SER A 93 -5.69 4.80 -0.15
N SER A 94 -5.66 3.79 0.73
CA SER A 94 -6.70 3.60 1.73
C SER A 94 -6.64 4.59 2.88
N TYR A 95 -5.65 5.49 2.95
CA TYR A 95 -5.44 6.42 4.07
C TYR A 95 -6.71 7.21 4.43
N HIS A 96 -7.47 7.64 3.43
CA HIS A 96 -8.74 8.36 3.63
C HIS A 96 -9.79 7.54 4.37
N GLU A 97 -9.90 6.23 4.09
CA GLU A 97 -10.83 5.35 4.80
C GLU A 97 -10.47 5.23 6.29
N TYR A 98 -9.16 5.23 6.59
CA TYR A 98 -8.65 5.21 7.96
C TYR A 98 -8.93 6.52 8.69
N MET A 99 -8.68 7.67 8.06
CA MET A 99 -8.95 8.99 8.66
C MET A 99 -10.44 9.22 8.91
N GLN A 100 -11.33 8.54 8.18
CA GLN A 100 -12.77 8.58 8.40
C GLN A 100 -13.26 7.52 9.39
N GLY A 101 -12.40 6.61 9.84
CA GLY A 101 -12.78 5.45 10.66
C GLY A 101 -13.82 4.55 10.00
N LYS A 102 -13.94 4.60 8.66
CA LYS A 102 -15.01 3.93 7.91
C LYS A 102 -14.46 3.30 6.65
N GLY A 103 -14.52 1.97 6.62
CA GLY A 103 -14.22 1.16 5.45
C GLY A 103 -15.25 1.32 4.34
N MET A 104 -14.78 1.62 3.14
CA MET A 104 -15.52 1.48 1.88
C MET A 104 -15.04 0.25 1.11
N ILE A 105 -13.72 0.10 0.98
CA ILE A 105 -13.05 -1.04 0.36
C ILE A 105 -12.32 -1.86 1.43
N CYS A 106 -11.81 -1.17 2.46
CA CYS A 106 -10.89 -1.73 3.43
C CYS A 106 -11.59 -2.08 4.75
N SER A 107 -11.16 -3.17 5.37
CA SER A 107 -11.56 -3.52 6.74
C SER A 107 -10.69 -2.78 7.76
N VAL A 108 -10.86 -1.46 7.81
CA VAL A 108 -10.04 -0.53 8.60
C VAL A 108 -10.00 -0.88 10.10
N ASN A 109 -11.08 -1.46 10.63
CA ASN A 109 -11.20 -1.82 12.04
C ASN A 109 -10.21 -2.91 12.48
N GLU A 110 -9.69 -3.72 11.56
CA GLU A 110 -8.66 -4.72 11.89
C GLU A 110 -7.40 -4.06 12.47
N ILE A 111 -7.11 -2.82 12.05
CA ILE A 111 -5.98 -2.04 12.55
C ILE A 111 -6.43 -0.98 13.54
N LEU A 112 -7.51 -0.23 13.24
CA LEU A 112 -7.94 0.87 14.10
C LEU A 112 -8.30 0.42 15.53
N ASN A 113 -8.76 -0.82 15.71
CA ASN A 113 -9.04 -1.38 17.04
C ASN A 113 -7.77 -1.65 17.87
N LEU A 114 -6.58 -1.62 17.27
CA LEU A 114 -5.29 -1.73 17.96
C LEU A 114 -4.79 -0.38 18.48
N PHE A 115 -5.49 0.71 18.18
CA PHE A 115 -5.15 2.06 18.61
C PHE A 115 -6.26 2.61 19.51
N PRO A 116 -5.94 3.49 20.47
CA PRO A 116 -6.96 4.14 21.30
C PRO A 116 -7.92 5.03 20.51
N SER A 117 -7.47 5.61 19.40
CA SER A 117 -8.27 6.48 18.52
C SER A 117 -7.71 6.53 17.09
N VAL A 118 -8.48 7.12 16.17
CA VAL A 118 -8.00 7.42 14.81
C VAL A 118 -6.86 8.44 14.83
N ASP A 119 -6.89 9.40 15.76
CA ASP A 119 -5.83 10.41 15.91
C ASP A 119 -4.51 9.77 16.36
N GLU A 120 -4.55 8.81 17.30
CA GLU A 120 -3.37 8.05 17.73
C GLU A 120 -2.79 7.20 16.59
N TYR A 121 -3.65 6.63 15.74
CA TYR A 121 -3.20 5.94 14.53
C TYR A 121 -2.54 6.90 13.53
N LYS A 122 -3.10 8.11 13.38
CA LYS A 122 -2.52 9.15 12.53
C LYS A 122 -1.16 9.60 13.04
N GLU A 123 -1.04 9.91 14.33
CA GLU A 123 0.23 10.26 14.98
C GLU A 123 1.25 9.13 14.82
N PHE A 124 0.82 7.87 15.02
CA PHE A 124 1.63 6.71 14.73
C PHE A 124 2.13 6.71 13.27
N ILE A 125 1.32 7.05 12.27
CA ILE A 125 1.82 7.13 10.89
C ILE A 125 2.85 8.27 10.74
N GLU A 126 2.50 9.46 11.21
CA GLU A 126 3.24 10.70 10.93
C GLU A 126 4.61 10.75 11.63
N ASP A 127 4.77 10.09 12.78
CA ASP A 127 6.04 9.96 13.53
C ASP A 127 7.21 9.41 12.68
N GLN A 128 6.94 8.67 11.60
CA GLN A 128 7.98 8.09 10.74
C GLN A 128 8.18 8.80 9.40
N ILE A 129 7.53 9.94 9.16
CA ILE A 129 7.69 10.69 7.91
C ILE A 129 9.16 11.08 7.69
N ASP A 130 9.78 11.71 8.69
CA ASP A 130 11.14 12.24 8.56
C ASP A 130 12.17 11.13 8.37
N TYR A 131 12.07 10.06 9.17
CA TYR A 131 12.94 8.90 9.05
C TYR A 131 12.76 8.20 7.70
N GLY A 132 11.53 7.94 7.28
CA GLY A 132 11.23 7.30 6.00
C GLY A 132 11.77 8.11 4.81
N THR A 133 11.56 9.42 4.83
CA THR A 133 12.07 10.34 3.79
C THR A 133 13.60 10.36 3.77
N THR A 134 14.23 10.42 4.94
CA THR A 134 15.71 10.40 5.06
C THR A 134 16.30 9.11 4.50
N LEU A 135 15.71 7.96 4.83
CA LEU A 135 16.15 6.67 4.29
C LEU A 135 16.06 6.58 2.77
N GLU A 136 15.00 7.14 2.18
CA GLU A 136 14.85 7.12 0.72
C GLU A 136 15.87 8.00 0.02
N ILE A 137 16.19 9.17 0.57
CA ILE A 137 17.28 10.03 0.09
C ILE A 137 18.62 9.28 0.15
N ILE A 138 18.92 8.61 1.26
CA ILE A 138 20.16 7.86 1.44
C ILE A 138 20.26 6.72 0.41
N LYS A 139 19.16 5.97 0.17
CA LYS A 139 19.15 4.91 -0.85
C LYS A 139 19.45 5.43 -2.24
N HIS A 140 18.86 6.56 -2.61
CA HIS A 140 19.14 7.19 -3.91
C HIS A 140 20.61 7.59 -4.03
N GLN A 141 21.16 8.26 -3.02
CA GLN A 141 22.58 8.66 -3.00
C GLN A 141 23.53 7.45 -3.05
N ALA A 142 23.23 6.38 -2.33
CA ALA A 142 24.07 5.17 -2.31
C ALA A 142 24.02 4.36 -3.62
N LEU A 143 22.95 4.49 -4.41
CA LEU A 143 22.81 3.81 -5.71
C LEU A 143 23.47 4.59 -6.86
N ASP A 144 23.60 5.92 -6.73
CA ASP A 144 24.28 6.76 -7.72
C ASP A 144 25.82 6.64 -7.65
N GLU A 145 26.37 5.96 -6.64
CA GLU A 145 27.81 5.71 -6.45
C GLU A 145 28.30 4.34 -6.98
N LEU A 146 27.41 3.54 -7.62
CA LEU A 146 27.70 2.21 -8.20
C LEU A 146 27.54 2.19 -9.73
#